data_AF-A0A2T6ZZU1-F1
#
_entry.id   AF-A0A2T6ZZU1-F1
#
_cell.length_a   1.000
_cell.length_b   1.000
_cell.length_c   1.000
_cell.angle_alpha   90.00
_cell.angle_beta   90.00
_cell.angle_gamma   90.00
#
_symmetry.space_group_name_H-M   'P 1'
#
loop_
_entity.id
_entity.type
_entity.pdbx_description
1 polymer ?
#
loop_
_entity_poly.entity_id
_entity_poly.type
_entity_poly.pdbx_seq_one_letter_code
_entity_poly.pdbx_strand_id
1 'polypeptide(L)'
;MPSTPPSGAPSSKEKKYDRQLRLWGANGQNRLECAHIALFGATATGCEVLKNLILPSIGRFTVIDDKLVAEADLGVNFFLDQDSLGKPRAERAAALLGELNPDVVGGFRIDNLENMLSNTPELLDPRTTEFTHLLLMSPVPTPLLLQLPAEIPIFFVHSLGFITSLRIYTPTHTIVETHPDSLVDLRLFNPWPELLELALEKTRTLDVQESEGGMSDQQHGHVPYVLLLLKYLEDWKQSHEGHLPRSYSEKTLFKSMVMDKMRTNVPGGGEENYEEAIGAVMKNLRTAELSSGTKEVLNDPKCQNITSQTDEFWVIARAVKAFADSNNGLLPLSGAMPDMKAESHGYVTLQNLYRSKARSDAAAVERMVWDHMSRVQHPKRNQIDRDAIQLFCRHANFLRRLNYRSIADEYSGSSEEHKRAVLAALGDWDAEDSLINDYIALRAYQEFYTSHGRAPGDTSHENCEDDYQKIRGIICQYLEGVGYTESPPERCEKVAKEIIRAGGGELHVTASIAGGIVAQEVIKIITRQYIPINNTVIFDGIASRTQTFEL
;
A
#
# COMPACT_ATOMS: atom_id res chain seq x y z
N MET A 1 13.07 23.83 38.60
CA MET A 1 12.25 23.95 37.37
C MET A 1 13.00 23.21 36.26
N PRO A 2 12.43 22.17 35.63
CA PRO A 2 13.06 21.54 34.49
C PRO A 2 13.00 22.51 33.31
N SER A 3 14.15 22.82 32.75
CA SER A 3 14.33 23.66 31.57
C SER A 3 13.57 23.08 30.38
N THR A 4 12.66 23.86 29.80
CA THR A 4 12.08 23.62 28.48
C THR A 4 13.20 23.36 27.47
N PRO A 5 13.15 22.26 26.69
CA PRO A 5 14.15 22.00 25.65
C PRO A 5 14.14 23.13 24.60
N PRO A 6 15.28 23.45 23.98
CA PRO A 6 15.34 24.42 22.89
C PRO A 6 14.46 23.94 21.72
N SER A 7 13.62 24.84 21.18
CA SER A 7 12.72 24.53 20.07
C SER A 7 13.53 24.15 18.83
N GLY A 8 13.58 22.86 18.51
CA GLY A 8 14.32 22.31 17.38
C GLY A 8 15.03 20.98 17.69
N ALA A 9 15.18 20.59 18.96
CA ALA A 9 15.64 19.25 19.29
C ALA A 9 14.50 18.24 19.13
N PRO A 10 14.69 17.11 18.41
CA PRO A 10 13.66 16.09 18.30
C PRO A 10 13.33 15.54 19.69
N SER A 11 12.04 15.39 19.95
CA SER A 11 11.49 14.76 21.15
C SER A 11 12.06 13.35 21.34
N SER A 12 11.96 12.80 22.56
CA SER A 12 12.34 11.40 22.82
C SER A 12 11.59 10.43 21.90
N LYS A 13 10.32 10.72 21.60
CA LYS A 13 9.47 9.95 20.69
C LYS A 13 9.96 10.02 19.25
N GLU A 14 10.27 11.21 18.75
CA GLU A 14 10.85 11.39 17.41
C GLU A 14 12.21 10.71 17.28
N LYS A 15 13.04 10.72 18.32
CA LYS A 15 14.32 9.97 18.32
C LYS A 15 14.12 8.46 18.27
N LYS A 16 13.15 7.93 19.02
CA LYS A 16 12.82 6.49 19.06
C LYS A 16 12.27 6.02 17.71
N TYR A 17 11.43 6.82 17.06
CA TYR A 17 10.77 6.49 15.80
C TYR A 17 11.40 7.12 14.54
N ASP A 18 12.60 7.71 14.63
CA ASP A 18 13.24 8.41 13.50
C ASP A 18 13.30 7.54 12.23
N ARG A 19 13.68 6.26 12.37
CA ARG A 19 13.81 5.33 11.22
C ARG A 19 12.48 5.10 10.50
N GLN A 20 11.38 4.96 11.23
CA GLN A 20 10.07 4.71 10.65
C GLN A 20 9.36 6.00 10.20
N LEU A 21 9.62 7.14 10.87
CA LEU A 21 9.17 8.45 10.42
C LEU A 21 9.74 8.83 9.05
N ARG A 22 10.91 8.30 8.67
CA ARG A 22 11.47 8.46 7.31
C ARG A 22 10.70 7.68 6.24
N LEU A 23 9.90 6.69 6.62
CA LEU A 23 9.08 5.90 5.71
C LEU A 23 7.68 6.48 5.55
N TRP A 24 6.96 6.68 6.67
CA TRP A 24 5.55 7.10 6.64
C TRP A 24 5.26 8.49 7.20
N GLY A 25 6.29 9.21 7.65
CA GLY A 25 6.16 10.58 8.15
C GLY A 25 5.33 10.70 9.43
N ALA A 26 5.16 11.93 9.89
CA ALA A 26 4.39 12.23 11.10
C ALA A 26 2.89 11.91 10.94
N ASN A 27 2.32 12.09 9.75
CA ASN A 27 0.91 11.79 9.49
C ASN A 27 0.62 10.29 9.58
N GLY A 28 1.46 9.45 8.96
CA GLY A 28 1.37 7.99 9.11
C GLY A 28 1.50 7.57 10.56
N GLN A 29 2.46 8.16 11.30
CA GLN A 29 2.64 7.88 12.72
C GLN A 29 1.41 8.25 13.56
N ASN A 30 0.80 9.41 13.32
CA ASN A 30 -0.40 9.84 14.03
C ASN A 30 -1.57 8.86 13.80
N ARG A 31 -1.77 8.40 12.55
CA ARG A 31 -2.80 7.39 12.24
C ARG A 31 -2.56 6.08 12.98
N LEU A 32 -1.29 5.66 13.08
CA LEU A 32 -0.90 4.47 13.83
C LEU A 32 -1.23 4.60 15.32
N GLU A 33 -0.90 5.74 15.91
CA GLU A 33 -1.15 6.06 17.32
C GLU A 33 -2.64 6.25 17.66
N CYS A 34 -3.48 6.50 16.65
CA CYS A 34 -4.93 6.55 16.79
C CYS A 34 -5.62 5.19 16.57
N ALA A 35 -4.90 4.16 16.12
CA ALA A 35 -5.49 2.86 15.82
C ALA A 35 -5.69 2.01 17.08
N HIS A 36 -6.76 1.21 17.09
CA HIS A 36 -7.08 0.23 18.12
C HIS A 36 -7.31 -1.14 17.48
N ILE A 37 -6.39 -2.07 17.73
CA ILE A 37 -6.36 -3.40 17.14
C ILE A 37 -7.01 -4.43 18.08
N ALA A 38 -8.01 -5.17 17.61
CA ALA A 38 -8.55 -6.33 18.32
C ALA A 38 -7.91 -7.61 17.77
N LEU A 39 -7.19 -8.36 18.59
CA LEU A 39 -6.64 -9.67 18.21
C LEU A 39 -7.53 -10.77 18.77
N PHE A 40 -8.13 -11.58 17.90
CA PHE A 40 -8.84 -12.79 18.26
C PHE A 40 -7.91 -13.99 18.11
N GLY A 41 -7.60 -14.64 19.24
CA GLY A 41 -6.64 -15.74 19.31
C GLY A 41 -5.20 -15.24 19.55
N ALA A 42 -4.73 -15.41 20.77
CA ALA A 42 -3.36 -15.13 21.21
C ALA A 42 -2.40 -16.28 20.82
N THR A 43 -2.40 -16.66 19.55
CA THR A 43 -1.49 -17.68 19.01
C THR A 43 -0.07 -17.10 18.82
N ALA A 44 0.91 -17.95 18.49
CA ALA A 44 2.27 -17.49 18.20
C ALA A 44 2.25 -16.45 17.07
N THR A 45 1.47 -16.73 16.00
CA THR A 45 1.28 -15.81 14.87
C THR A 45 0.62 -14.51 15.32
N GLY A 46 -0.48 -14.58 16.07
CA GLY A 46 -1.18 -13.39 16.56
C GLY A 46 -0.28 -12.47 17.40
N CYS A 47 0.51 -13.06 18.31
CA CYS A 47 1.47 -12.31 19.12
C CYS A 47 2.61 -11.72 18.28
N GLU A 48 3.11 -12.43 17.28
CA GLU A 48 4.14 -11.93 16.35
C GLU A 48 3.63 -10.75 15.50
N VAL A 49 2.37 -10.78 15.06
CA VAL A 49 1.72 -9.62 14.42
C VAL A 49 1.66 -8.45 15.39
N LEU A 50 1.15 -8.65 16.62
CA LEU A 50 1.04 -7.56 17.59
C LEU A 50 2.39 -6.99 17.99
N LYS A 51 3.43 -7.81 18.16
CA LYS A 51 4.80 -7.33 18.39
C LYS A 51 5.20 -6.30 17.33
N ASN A 52 5.01 -6.64 16.06
CA ASN A 52 5.38 -5.78 14.92
C ASN A 52 4.47 -4.57 14.75
N LEU A 53 3.35 -4.48 15.47
CA LEU A 53 2.48 -3.31 15.54
C LEU A 53 2.75 -2.45 16.79
N ILE A 54 3.06 -3.07 17.92
CA ILE A 54 3.37 -2.40 19.20
C ILE A 54 4.70 -1.67 19.13
N LEU A 55 5.74 -2.29 18.55
CA LEU A 55 7.06 -1.69 18.38
C LEU A 55 7.02 -0.35 17.61
N PRO A 56 6.31 -0.21 16.47
CA PRO A 56 6.14 1.07 15.79
C PRO A 56 5.08 1.99 16.43
N SER A 57 4.49 1.61 17.56
CA SER A 57 3.54 2.42 18.35
C SER A 57 2.14 2.53 17.76
N ILE A 58 1.46 1.40 17.54
CA ILE A 58 -0.02 1.45 17.49
C ILE A 58 -0.58 2.09 18.76
N GLY A 59 -1.73 2.75 18.67
CA GLY A 59 -2.34 3.41 19.82
C GLY A 59 -2.73 2.44 20.93
N ARG A 60 -3.57 1.47 20.58
CA ARG A 60 -4.17 0.53 21.53
C ARG A 60 -4.24 -0.87 20.92
N PHE A 61 -4.15 -1.89 21.75
CA PHE A 61 -4.50 -3.26 21.37
C PHE A 61 -5.36 -3.93 22.43
N THR A 62 -6.16 -4.90 22.02
CA THR A 62 -6.93 -5.76 22.92
C THR A 62 -6.83 -7.20 22.46
N VAL A 63 -6.29 -8.06 23.33
CA VAL A 63 -6.20 -9.51 23.07
C VAL A 63 -7.50 -10.16 23.56
N ILE A 64 -8.16 -10.91 22.68
CA ILE A 64 -9.44 -11.58 22.91
C ILE A 64 -9.20 -13.08 22.73
N ASP A 65 -9.24 -13.82 23.84
CA ASP A 65 -9.00 -15.26 23.86
C ASP A 65 -9.61 -15.88 25.12
N ASP A 66 -10.37 -16.94 24.96
CA ASP A 66 -11.05 -17.67 26.03
C ASP A 66 -10.27 -18.90 26.52
N LYS A 67 -9.15 -19.24 25.87
CA LYS A 67 -8.36 -20.42 26.22
C LYS A 67 -7.40 -20.15 27.37
N LEU A 68 -7.05 -21.23 28.07
CA LEU A 68 -5.93 -21.25 29.01
C LEU A 68 -4.64 -21.61 28.26
N VAL A 69 -3.51 -21.14 28.77
CA VAL A 69 -2.18 -21.49 28.24
C VAL A 69 -1.91 -22.97 28.45
N ALA A 70 -1.65 -23.69 27.36
CA ALA A 70 -1.24 -25.09 27.35
C ALA A 70 0.29 -25.20 27.21
N GLU A 71 0.84 -26.39 27.51
CA GLU A 71 2.29 -26.64 27.40
C GLU A 71 2.80 -26.42 25.96
N ALA A 72 2.00 -26.79 24.96
CA ALA A 72 2.34 -26.58 23.55
C ALA A 72 2.51 -25.09 23.20
N ASP A 73 1.77 -24.19 23.86
CA ASP A 73 1.89 -22.73 23.62
C ASP A 73 3.27 -22.21 24.07
N LEU A 74 3.83 -22.73 25.16
CA LEU A 74 5.11 -22.29 25.74
C LEU A 74 6.30 -22.55 24.81
N GLY A 75 6.21 -23.60 23.99
CA GLY A 75 7.28 -23.97 23.05
C GLY A 75 7.34 -23.10 21.80
N VAL A 76 6.26 -22.40 21.46
CA VAL A 76 6.12 -21.69 20.17
C VAL A 76 5.78 -20.21 20.30
N ASN A 77 5.30 -19.75 21.47
CA ASN A 77 4.89 -18.37 21.68
C ASN A 77 5.90 -17.65 22.60
N PHE A 78 6.66 -16.71 22.04
CA PHE A 78 7.64 -15.91 22.79
C PHE A 78 7.01 -15.08 23.91
N PHE A 79 5.70 -14.78 23.81
CA PHE A 79 4.95 -13.97 24.75
C PHE A 79 4.13 -14.81 25.74
N LEU A 80 4.59 -16.03 26.03
CA LEU A 80 4.08 -16.90 27.08
C LEU A 80 5.25 -17.62 27.75
N ASP A 81 5.36 -17.49 29.06
CA ASP A 81 6.40 -18.10 29.89
C ASP A 81 5.87 -19.28 30.72
N GLN A 82 6.76 -20.01 31.40
CA GLN A 82 6.35 -21.13 32.26
C GLN A 82 5.33 -20.73 33.33
N ASP A 83 5.44 -19.50 33.84
CA ASP A 83 4.51 -18.93 34.83
C ASP A 83 3.13 -18.66 34.26
N SER A 84 2.97 -18.66 32.94
CA SER A 84 1.70 -18.49 32.25
C SER A 84 0.89 -19.78 32.14
N LEU A 85 1.51 -20.96 32.34
CA LEU A 85 0.84 -22.26 32.20
C LEU A 85 -0.44 -22.36 33.03
N GLY A 86 -1.55 -22.75 32.39
CA GLY A 86 -2.85 -22.90 33.03
C GLY A 86 -3.59 -21.59 33.37
N LYS A 87 -3.02 -20.42 33.03
CA LYS A 87 -3.66 -19.10 33.20
C LYS A 87 -4.35 -18.65 31.91
N PRO A 88 -5.26 -17.65 31.97
CA PRO A 88 -5.92 -17.12 30.77
C PRO A 88 -4.91 -16.59 29.74
N ARG A 89 -4.96 -17.12 28.52
CA ARG A 89 -3.98 -16.82 27.47
C ARG A 89 -4.04 -15.36 27.04
N ALA A 90 -5.24 -14.78 26.95
CA ALA A 90 -5.43 -13.36 26.63
C ALA A 90 -4.71 -12.43 27.61
N GLU A 91 -4.89 -12.68 28.92
CA GLU A 91 -4.29 -11.89 29.98
C GLU A 91 -2.76 -11.96 29.94
N ARG A 92 -2.21 -13.17 29.85
CA ARG A 92 -0.76 -13.39 29.86
C ARG A 92 -0.07 -12.82 28.63
N ALA A 93 -0.63 -13.08 27.44
CA ALA A 93 -0.10 -12.52 26.20
C ALA A 93 -0.16 -10.99 26.20
N ALA A 94 -1.28 -10.39 26.61
CA ALA A 94 -1.42 -8.94 26.64
C ALA A 94 -0.44 -8.27 27.62
N ALA A 95 -0.19 -8.89 28.78
CA ALA A 95 0.77 -8.39 29.74
C ALA A 95 2.19 -8.34 29.15
N LEU A 96 2.67 -9.47 28.61
CA LEU A 96 4.03 -9.58 28.05
C LEU A 96 4.22 -8.74 26.78
N LEU A 97 3.19 -8.64 25.92
CA LEU A 97 3.20 -7.74 24.77
C LEU A 97 3.25 -6.27 25.18
N GLY A 98 2.58 -5.90 26.27
CA GLY A 98 2.56 -4.53 26.81
C GLY A 98 3.93 -4.04 27.28
N GLU A 99 4.86 -4.93 27.61
CA GLU A 99 6.23 -4.58 28.00
C GLU A 99 7.07 -4.01 26.85
N LEU A 100 6.70 -4.32 25.60
CA LEU A 100 7.47 -3.92 24.41
C LEU A 100 7.52 -2.40 24.20
N ASN A 101 6.43 -1.71 24.56
CA ASN A 101 6.33 -0.28 24.31
C ASN A 101 5.38 0.42 25.30
N PRO A 102 5.88 1.24 26.24
CA PRO A 102 5.06 1.92 27.24
C PRO A 102 4.15 3.01 26.65
N ASP A 103 4.38 3.41 25.39
CA ASP A 103 3.54 4.39 24.69
C ASP A 103 2.24 3.76 24.14
N VAL A 104 2.09 2.43 24.23
CA VAL A 104 0.96 1.66 23.70
C VAL A 104 0.07 1.17 24.83
N VAL A 105 -1.25 1.35 24.69
CA VAL A 105 -2.20 0.86 25.70
C VAL A 105 -2.63 -0.57 25.37
N GLY A 106 -2.15 -1.52 26.16
CA GLY A 106 -2.56 -2.93 26.08
C GLY A 106 -3.77 -3.24 26.95
N GLY A 107 -4.64 -4.10 26.45
CA GLY A 107 -5.78 -4.66 27.20
C GLY A 107 -6.06 -6.11 26.80
N PHE A 108 -6.91 -6.77 27.56
CA PHE A 108 -7.36 -8.12 27.25
C PHE A 108 -8.84 -8.31 27.58
N ARG A 109 -9.43 -9.32 26.96
CA ARG A 109 -10.75 -9.86 27.28
C ARG A 109 -10.69 -11.38 27.23
N ILE A 110 -11.16 -12.03 28.29
CA ILE A 110 -11.35 -13.48 28.33
C ILE A 110 -12.71 -13.74 27.70
N ASP A 111 -12.74 -13.88 26.39
CA ASP A 111 -13.93 -13.92 25.55
C ASP A 111 -13.58 -14.54 24.20
N ASN A 112 -14.58 -14.86 23.38
CA ASN A 112 -14.38 -15.38 22.02
C ASN A 112 -15.33 -14.72 21.01
N LEU A 113 -15.07 -14.94 19.72
CA LEU A 113 -15.84 -14.29 18.66
C LEU A 113 -17.32 -14.68 18.69
N GLU A 114 -17.64 -15.94 18.96
CA GLU A 114 -19.02 -16.44 19.00
C GLU A 114 -19.85 -15.74 20.09
N ASN A 115 -19.28 -15.65 21.30
CA ASN A 115 -19.92 -14.98 22.43
C ASN A 115 -20.03 -13.46 22.19
N MET A 116 -19.03 -12.83 21.57
CA MET A 116 -19.11 -11.42 21.21
C MET A 116 -20.21 -11.15 20.18
N LEU A 117 -20.33 -11.96 19.13
CA LEU A 117 -21.39 -11.81 18.14
C LEU A 117 -22.79 -12.07 18.71
N SER A 118 -22.91 -13.02 19.63
CA SER A 118 -24.22 -13.45 20.16
C SER A 118 -24.70 -12.61 21.34
N ASN A 119 -23.80 -12.26 22.26
CA ASN A 119 -24.15 -11.72 23.58
C ASN A 119 -23.66 -10.28 23.81
N THR A 120 -22.65 -9.82 23.07
CA THR A 120 -22.15 -8.42 23.15
C THR A 120 -21.88 -7.81 21.76
N PRO A 121 -22.84 -7.90 20.81
CA PRO A 121 -22.61 -7.47 19.43
C PRO A 121 -22.27 -5.97 19.30
N GLU A 122 -22.65 -5.15 20.27
CA GLU A 122 -22.28 -3.73 20.35
C GLU A 122 -20.77 -3.49 20.41
N LEU A 123 -19.97 -4.48 20.83
CA LEU A 123 -18.51 -4.39 20.82
C LEU A 123 -17.92 -4.54 19.43
N LEU A 124 -18.68 -5.05 18.46
CA LEU A 124 -18.29 -5.21 17.05
C LEU A 124 -19.13 -4.34 16.11
N ASP A 125 -20.19 -3.69 16.58
CA ASP A 125 -20.97 -2.74 15.77
C ASP A 125 -20.09 -1.51 15.42
N PRO A 126 -19.89 -1.20 14.12
CA PRO A 126 -19.07 -0.06 13.67
C PRO A 126 -19.49 1.30 14.25
N ARG A 127 -20.71 1.42 14.78
CA ARG A 127 -21.25 2.66 15.37
C ARG A 127 -20.88 2.84 16.83
N THR A 128 -20.51 1.77 17.53
CA THR A 128 -20.28 1.77 18.99
C THR A 128 -18.94 1.19 19.40
N THR A 129 -18.32 0.37 18.55
CA THR A 129 -17.02 -0.25 18.84
C THR A 129 -15.89 0.79 18.94
N GLU A 130 -14.92 0.51 19.83
CA GLU A 130 -13.65 1.24 19.87
C GLU A 130 -12.63 0.67 18.87
N PHE A 131 -12.87 -0.54 18.34
CA PHE A 131 -11.92 -1.21 17.46
C PHE A 131 -11.91 -0.59 16.08
N THR A 132 -10.71 -0.26 15.61
CA THR A 132 -10.54 0.24 14.24
C THR A 132 -10.18 -0.86 13.26
N HIS A 133 -9.59 -1.97 13.73
CA HIS A 133 -9.22 -3.13 12.90
C HIS A 133 -9.35 -4.43 13.70
N LEU A 134 -9.72 -5.52 13.03
CA LEU A 134 -9.83 -6.86 13.61
C LEU A 134 -8.76 -7.78 13.01
N LEU A 135 -7.97 -8.43 13.86
CA LEU A 135 -7.03 -9.50 13.51
C LEU A 135 -7.64 -10.82 13.97
N LEU A 136 -7.93 -11.72 13.03
CA LEU A 136 -8.57 -13.00 13.31
C LEU A 136 -7.59 -14.14 13.01
N MET A 137 -7.19 -14.88 14.03
CA MET A 137 -6.39 -16.08 13.85
C MET A 137 -7.30 -17.29 13.59
N SER A 138 -7.05 -17.98 12.49
CA SER A 138 -7.69 -19.26 12.16
C SER A 138 -7.37 -20.32 13.21
N PRO A 139 -8.27 -21.29 13.47
CA PRO A 139 -9.58 -21.48 12.84
C PRO A 139 -10.70 -20.62 13.42
N VAL A 140 -11.59 -20.12 12.54
CA VAL A 140 -12.83 -19.42 12.93
C VAL A 140 -13.98 -19.98 12.11
N PRO A 141 -15.02 -20.61 12.69
CA PRO A 141 -16.12 -21.22 11.94
C PRO A 141 -16.72 -20.29 10.87
N THR A 142 -16.96 -20.81 9.68
CA THR A 142 -17.47 -20.03 8.53
C THR A 142 -18.74 -19.22 8.85
N PRO A 143 -19.73 -19.76 9.60
CA PRO A 143 -20.92 -18.98 9.99
C PRO A 143 -20.63 -17.75 10.84
N LEU A 144 -19.54 -17.75 11.62
CA LEU A 144 -19.14 -16.59 12.43
C LEU A 144 -18.43 -15.54 11.57
N LEU A 145 -17.59 -15.97 10.61
CA LEU A 145 -16.95 -15.06 9.65
C LEU A 145 -17.99 -14.26 8.87
N LEU A 146 -19.10 -14.90 8.46
CA LEU A 146 -20.18 -14.26 7.70
C LEU A 146 -21.00 -13.25 8.51
N GLN A 147 -20.87 -13.22 9.84
CA GLN A 147 -21.55 -12.28 10.73
C GLN A 147 -20.72 -11.04 11.07
N LEU A 148 -19.47 -10.98 10.62
CA LEU A 148 -18.57 -9.87 10.90
C LEU A 148 -19.01 -8.58 10.16
N PRO A 149 -18.79 -7.41 10.78
CA PRO A 149 -19.10 -6.13 10.17
C PRO A 149 -18.22 -5.87 8.94
N ALA A 150 -18.82 -5.45 7.83
CA ALA A 150 -18.08 -5.19 6.59
C ALA A 150 -17.30 -3.87 6.63
N GLU A 151 -17.68 -2.94 7.51
CA GLU A 151 -17.12 -1.59 7.62
C GLU A 151 -15.78 -1.55 8.36
N ILE A 152 -15.49 -2.54 9.20
CA ILE A 152 -14.23 -2.61 9.95
C ILE A 152 -13.24 -3.44 9.12
N PRO A 153 -12.03 -2.95 8.84
CA PRO A 153 -10.99 -3.75 8.23
C PRO A 153 -10.67 -5.00 9.06
N ILE A 154 -10.72 -6.17 8.42
CA ILE A 154 -10.48 -7.49 9.00
C ILE A 154 -9.28 -8.13 8.29
N PHE A 155 -8.36 -8.69 9.06
CA PHE A 155 -7.24 -9.48 8.59
C PHE A 155 -7.41 -10.89 9.13
N PHE A 156 -7.76 -11.82 8.26
CA PHE A 156 -7.93 -13.22 8.60
C PHE A 156 -6.67 -13.99 8.24
N VAL A 157 -6.04 -14.63 9.23
CA VAL A 157 -4.73 -15.26 9.08
C VAL A 157 -4.83 -16.73 9.38
N HIS A 158 -4.41 -17.56 8.43
CA HIS A 158 -4.12 -18.97 8.67
C HIS A 158 -2.62 -19.13 8.83
N SER A 159 -2.19 -19.85 9.87
CA SER A 159 -0.81 -20.26 10.07
C SER A 159 -0.82 -21.73 10.49
N LEU A 160 -0.36 -22.61 9.62
CA LEU A 160 -0.46 -24.06 9.79
C LEU A 160 0.84 -24.70 9.32
N GLY A 161 1.64 -25.20 10.25
CA GLY A 161 2.96 -25.76 9.95
C GLY A 161 3.85 -24.75 9.21
N PHE A 162 4.14 -25.05 7.94
CA PHE A 162 4.93 -24.19 7.06
C PHE A 162 4.11 -23.29 6.14
N ILE A 163 2.78 -23.40 6.15
CA ILE A 163 1.91 -22.64 5.25
C ILE A 163 1.26 -21.50 6.03
N THR A 164 1.25 -20.32 5.45
CA THR A 164 0.51 -19.16 5.96
C THR A 164 -0.34 -18.56 4.86
N SER A 165 -1.54 -18.11 5.20
CA SER A 165 -2.28 -17.16 4.37
C SER A 165 -2.71 -15.94 5.16
N LEU A 166 -2.67 -14.78 4.52
CA LEU A 166 -3.34 -13.58 4.98
C LEU A 166 -4.42 -13.24 3.97
N ARG A 167 -5.61 -12.99 4.50
CA ARG A 167 -6.75 -12.47 3.77
C ARG A 167 -7.20 -11.15 4.35
N ILE A 168 -7.21 -10.10 3.53
CA ILE A 168 -7.66 -8.76 3.93
C ILE A 168 -9.10 -8.56 3.44
N TYR A 169 -10.00 -8.22 4.35
CA TYR A 169 -11.35 -7.74 4.03
C TYR A 169 -11.48 -6.32 4.52
N THR A 170 -11.81 -5.40 3.64
CA THR A 170 -11.98 -4.00 4.02
C THR A 170 -12.89 -3.31 3.02
N PRO A 171 -13.61 -2.25 3.39
CA PRO A 171 -14.29 -1.40 2.42
C PRO A 171 -13.32 -0.88 1.35
N THR A 172 -13.86 -0.18 0.36
CA THR A 172 -13.04 0.53 -0.64
C THR A 172 -11.92 1.34 0.04
N HIS A 173 -10.68 0.94 -0.21
CA HIS A 173 -9.50 1.56 0.39
C HIS A 173 -8.88 2.56 -0.58
N THR A 174 -8.77 3.82 -0.19
CA THR A 174 -8.27 4.91 -1.03
C THR A 174 -6.91 5.40 -0.53
N ILE A 175 -5.96 5.56 -1.46
CA ILE A 175 -4.56 5.86 -1.16
C ILE A 175 -4.13 7.09 -1.96
N VAL A 176 -3.50 8.04 -1.28
CA VAL A 176 -2.86 9.22 -1.89
C VAL A 176 -1.36 8.97 -2.03
N GLU A 177 -0.70 8.62 -0.92
CA GLU A 177 0.74 8.38 -0.87
C GLU A 177 1.06 6.91 -1.20
N THR A 178 1.05 6.57 -2.48
CA THR A 178 1.42 5.22 -2.95
C THR A 178 2.93 4.95 -2.94
N HIS A 179 3.75 5.97 -2.64
CA HIS A 179 5.21 5.93 -2.65
C HIS A 179 5.81 5.39 -3.97
N PRO A 180 5.53 6.05 -5.13
CA PRO A 180 6.13 5.67 -6.40
C PRO A 180 7.63 6.01 -6.41
N ASP A 181 8.40 5.33 -7.27
CA ASP A 181 9.85 5.58 -7.43
C ASP A 181 10.20 7.05 -7.73
N SER A 182 9.31 7.78 -8.40
CA SER A 182 9.54 9.18 -8.73
C SER A 182 8.24 9.96 -8.91
N LEU A 183 8.21 11.17 -8.34
CA LEU A 183 7.14 12.16 -8.52
C LEU A 183 7.48 13.21 -9.59
N VAL A 184 8.62 13.08 -10.27
CA VAL A 184 9.12 14.11 -11.19
C VAL A 184 8.18 14.26 -12.40
N ASP A 185 7.75 15.49 -12.64
CA ASP A 185 6.97 15.91 -13.81
C ASP A 185 7.62 17.17 -14.40
N LEU A 186 8.45 17.00 -15.43
CA LEU A 186 9.26 18.09 -16.02
C LEU A 186 8.50 18.96 -17.03
N ARG A 187 7.25 18.63 -17.37
CA ARG A 187 6.43 19.41 -18.33
C ARG A 187 7.10 19.78 -19.65
N LEU A 188 8.08 19.01 -20.15
CA LEU A 188 8.87 19.38 -21.33
C LEU A 188 8.03 19.58 -22.61
N PHE A 189 6.98 18.78 -22.80
CA PHE A 189 6.06 18.92 -23.94
C PHE A 189 4.97 19.97 -23.73
N ASN A 190 4.71 20.38 -22.49
CA ASN A 190 3.67 21.35 -22.14
C ASN A 190 4.20 22.32 -21.07
N PRO A 191 5.29 23.07 -21.37
CA PRO A 191 5.84 24.01 -20.41
C PRO A 191 4.83 25.13 -20.17
N TRP A 192 4.72 25.58 -18.92
CA TRP A 192 3.98 26.81 -18.64
C TRP A 192 4.84 28.04 -19.05
N PRO A 193 4.23 29.20 -19.32
CA PRO A 193 4.91 30.35 -19.90
C PRO A 193 6.21 30.73 -19.18
N GLU A 194 6.18 30.78 -17.85
CA GLU A 194 7.31 31.19 -17.02
C GLU A 194 8.48 30.19 -17.08
N LEU A 195 8.22 28.90 -17.31
CA LEU A 195 9.27 27.88 -17.50
C LEU A 195 9.95 28.03 -18.86
N LEU A 196 9.16 28.28 -19.90
CA LEU A 196 9.69 28.50 -21.24
C LEU A 196 10.49 29.80 -21.31
N GLU A 197 9.99 30.87 -20.70
CA GLU A 197 10.69 32.16 -20.60
C GLU A 197 12.04 31.99 -19.91
N LEU A 198 12.08 31.29 -18.76
CA LEU A 198 13.33 31.01 -18.06
C LEU A 198 14.31 30.22 -18.93
N ALA A 199 13.83 29.20 -19.66
CA ALA A 199 14.67 28.41 -20.55
C ALA A 199 15.28 29.27 -21.65
N LEU A 200 14.47 30.08 -22.33
CA LEU A 200 14.94 30.95 -23.42
C LEU A 200 15.87 32.06 -22.92
N GLU A 201 15.61 32.64 -21.75
CA GLU A 201 16.50 33.64 -21.14
C GLU A 201 17.85 33.03 -20.79
N LYS A 202 17.86 31.90 -20.08
CA LYS A 202 19.09 31.27 -19.57
C LYS A 202 19.90 30.57 -20.66
N THR A 203 19.34 30.32 -21.82
CA THR A 203 20.02 29.66 -22.95
C THR A 203 20.23 30.58 -24.15
N ARG A 204 19.94 31.88 -24.03
CA ARG A 204 20.00 32.86 -25.13
C ARG A 204 21.34 32.89 -25.86
N THR A 205 22.44 32.76 -25.12
CA THR A 205 23.81 32.81 -25.66
C THR A 205 24.50 31.45 -25.67
N LEU A 206 23.74 30.36 -25.52
CA LEU A 206 24.24 28.98 -25.45
C LEU A 206 24.98 28.58 -26.74
N ASP A 207 24.39 28.89 -27.90
CA ASP A 207 24.92 28.56 -29.22
C ASP A 207 25.81 29.68 -29.81
N VAL A 208 26.16 30.69 -29.02
CA VAL A 208 27.03 31.82 -29.43
C VAL A 208 28.47 31.50 -29.05
N GLN A 209 29.44 31.83 -29.91
CA GLN A 209 30.85 31.64 -29.59
C GLN A 209 31.28 32.56 -28.43
N GLU A 210 32.16 32.09 -27.55
CA GLU A 210 32.64 32.87 -26.40
C GLU A 210 33.25 34.21 -26.83
N SER A 211 33.95 34.25 -27.97
CA SER A 211 34.51 35.48 -28.56
C SER A 211 33.47 36.52 -28.97
N GLU A 212 32.20 36.14 -29.10
CA GLU A 212 31.08 36.98 -29.51
C GLU A 212 30.10 37.27 -28.34
N GLY A 213 30.52 36.99 -27.10
CA GLY A 213 29.67 37.15 -25.91
C GLY A 213 28.84 35.90 -25.57
N GLY A 214 29.21 34.75 -26.13
CA GLY A 214 28.70 33.44 -25.75
C GLY A 214 29.14 32.98 -24.36
N MET A 215 28.57 31.87 -23.91
CA MET A 215 28.93 31.27 -22.61
C MET A 215 30.36 30.70 -22.62
N SER A 216 31.08 30.91 -21.52
CA SER A 216 32.33 30.19 -21.27
C SER A 216 32.08 28.69 -21.11
N ASP A 217 33.11 27.86 -21.26
CA ASP A 217 33.00 26.41 -21.07
C ASP A 217 32.42 26.04 -19.70
N GLN A 218 32.79 26.79 -18.65
CA GLN A 218 32.24 26.59 -17.32
C GLN A 218 30.73 26.88 -17.30
N GLN A 219 30.28 27.98 -17.86
CA GLN A 219 28.85 28.35 -17.85
C GLN A 219 28.02 27.36 -18.68
N HIS A 220 28.52 26.97 -19.85
CA HIS A 220 27.84 26.04 -20.76
C HIS A 220 27.67 24.65 -20.13
N GLY A 221 28.72 24.12 -19.47
CA GLY A 221 28.70 22.82 -18.79
C GLY A 221 27.90 22.77 -17.49
N HIS A 222 27.32 23.89 -17.04
CA HIS A 222 26.56 23.98 -15.80
C HIS A 222 25.12 24.52 -15.99
N VAL A 223 24.64 24.56 -17.23
CA VAL A 223 23.22 24.83 -17.51
C VAL A 223 22.39 23.60 -17.13
N PRO A 224 21.33 23.73 -16.31
CA PRO A 224 20.43 22.64 -15.99
C PRO A 224 19.89 21.94 -17.24
N TYR A 225 19.97 20.61 -17.30
CA TYR A 225 19.59 19.85 -18.50
C TYR A 225 18.14 20.10 -18.94
N VAL A 226 17.24 20.40 -18.01
CA VAL A 226 15.83 20.73 -18.31
C VAL A 226 15.74 21.97 -19.20
N LEU A 227 16.56 23.00 -18.94
CA LEU A 227 16.59 24.22 -19.74
C LEU A 227 17.20 23.96 -21.12
N LEU A 228 18.24 23.11 -21.19
CA LEU A 228 18.82 22.67 -22.46
C LEU A 228 17.76 21.97 -23.33
N LEU A 229 17.04 21.01 -22.76
CA LEU A 229 16.01 20.26 -23.47
C LEU A 229 14.88 21.19 -23.96
N LEU A 230 14.42 22.13 -23.14
CA LEU A 230 13.39 23.09 -23.55
C LEU A 230 13.85 23.98 -24.70
N LYS A 231 15.08 24.51 -24.63
CA LYS A 231 15.68 25.29 -25.72
C LYS A 231 15.73 24.49 -27.02
N TYR A 232 16.29 23.28 -26.98
CA TYR A 232 16.44 22.47 -28.19
C TYR A 232 15.09 21.95 -28.71
N LEU A 233 14.07 21.80 -27.85
CA LEU A 233 12.71 21.52 -28.30
C LEU A 233 12.13 22.68 -29.11
N GLU A 234 12.43 23.93 -28.76
CA GLU A 234 12.03 25.09 -29.57
C GLU A 234 12.77 25.14 -30.90
N ASP A 235 14.07 24.83 -30.93
CA ASP A 235 14.84 24.71 -32.18
C ASP A 235 14.29 23.58 -33.07
N TRP A 236 13.93 22.45 -32.46
CA TRP A 236 13.30 21.32 -33.15
C TRP A 236 11.97 21.74 -33.78
N LYS A 237 11.11 22.45 -33.04
CA LYS A 237 9.83 22.96 -33.57
C LYS A 237 10.02 23.86 -34.77
N GLN A 238 11.04 24.72 -34.78
CA GLN A 238 11.32 25.60 -35.92
C GLN A 238 11.67 24.83 -37.20
N SER A 239 12.34 23.67 -37.06
CA SER A 239 12.73 22.81 -38.19
C SER A 239 11.68 21.75 -38.57
N HIS A 240 10.64 21.56 -37.74
CA HIS A 240 9.64 20.50 -37.90
C HIS A 240 8.20 21.02 -37.82
N GLU A 241 7.93 22.21 -38.38
CA GLU A 241 6.58 22.80 -38.51
C GLU A 241 5.81 22.91 -37.17
N GLY A 242 6.53 23.14 -36.07
CA GLY A 242 5.96 23.26 -34.73
C GLY A 242 5.69 21.91 -34.03
N HIS A 243 6.02 20.78 -34.67
CA HIS A 243 5.82 19.46 -34.09
C HIS A 243 6.91 19.08 -33.07
N LEU A 244 6.52 18.29 -32.06
CA LEU A 244 7.41 17.75 -31.03
C LEU A 244 7.90 16.34 -31.40
N PRO A 245 9.10 15.91 -30.96
CA PRO A 245 9.63 14.57 -31.25
C PRO A 245 8.91 13.49 -30.42
N ARG A 246 7.92 12.80 -30.99
CA ARG A 246 7.03 11.87 -30.27
C ARG A 246 7.43 10.41 -30.44
N SER A 247 7.76 10.02 -31.66
CA SER A 247 8.15 8.66 -32.00
C SER A 247 9.56 8.31 -31.50
N TYR A 248 9.87 7.02 -31.40
CA TYR A 248 11.20 6.56 -31.02
C TYR A 248 12.28 7.07 -31.99
N SER A 249 12.00 7.07 -33.30
CA SER A 249 12.90 7.59 -34.33
C SER A 249 13.13 9.09 -34.18
N GLU A 250 12.08 9.89 -34.02
CA GLU A 250 12.21 11.34 -33.79
C GLU A 250 12.97 11.66 -32.50
N LYS A 251 12.72 10.93 -31.41
CA LYS A 251 13.47 11.11 -30.15
C LYS A 251 14.94 10.75 -30.30
N THR A 252 15.26 9.77 -31.14
CA THR A 252 16.65 9.41 -31.45
C THR A 252 17.33 10.53 -32.23
N LEU A 253 16.64 11.10 -33.22
CA LEU A 253 17.14 12.26 -33.97
C LEU A 253 17.31 13.49 -33.07
N PHE A 254 16.33 13.77 -32.21
CA PHE A 254 16.42 14.85 -31.24
C PHE A 254 17.59 14.64 -30.26
N LYS A 255 17.81 13.41 -29.80
CA LYS A 255 18.95 13.06 -28.97
C LYS A 255 20.29 13.35 -29.67
N SER A 256 20.42 13.00 -30.95
CA SER A 256 21.59 13.35 -31.76
C SER A 256 21.76 14.86 -31.89
N MET A 257 20.67 15.60 -32.13
CA MET A 257 20.70 17.07 -32.20
C MET A 257 21.24 17.72 -30.91
N VAL A 258 20.86 17.20 -29.74
CA VAL A 258 21.40 17.67 -28.44
C VAL A 258 22.88 17.27 -28.28
N MET A 259 23.24 16.05 -28.69
CA MET A 259 24.61 15.55 -28.62
C MET A 259 25.59 16.36 -29.48
N ASP A 260 25.17 16.77 -30.68
CA ASP A 260 25.99 17.57 -31.60
C ASP A 260 26.34 18.96 -31.05
N LYS A 261 25.65 19.40 -30.00
CA LYS A 261 25.85 20.70 -29.34
C LYS A 261 26.74 20.61 -28.09
N MET A 262 27.09 19.42 -27.65
CA MET A 262 27.98 19.18 -26.51
C MET A 262 29.42 19.55 -26.86
N ARG A 263 30.09 20.32 -26.00
CA ARG A 263 31.52 20.67 -26.18
C ARG A 263 32.41 19.50 -25.73
N THR A 264 33.31 19.06 -26.60
CA THR A 264 34.18 17.89 -26.34
C THR A 264 35.61 18.26 -25.96
N ASN A 265 36.07 19.47 -26.28
CA ASN A 265 37.44 19.95 -26.00
C ASN A 265 37.50 20.82 -24.74
N VAL A 266 36.81 20.42 -23.67
CA VAL A 266 36.87 21.10 -22.38
C VAL A 266 37.93 20.46 -21.47
N PRO A 267 38.59 21.21 -20.56
CA PRO A 267 39.66 20.69 -19.69
C PRO A 267 39.27 19.48 -18.82
N GLY A 268 37.97 19.21 -18.65
CA GLY A 268 37.41 18.11 -17.85
C GLY A 268 36.99 16.85 -18.63
N GLY A 269 37.16 16.79 -19.95
CA GLY A 269 36.91 15.57 -20.76
C GLY A 269 35.48 15.35 -21.27
N GLY A 270 34.54 16.26 -21.00
CA GLY A 270 33.14 16.23 -21.49
C GLY A 270 32.21 17.11 -20.64
N GLU A 271 30.95 17.26 -21.06
CA GLU A 271 29.93 18.06 -20.35
C GLU A 271 28.85 17.17 -19.75
N GLU A 272 28.95 16.91 -18.44
CA GLU A 272 28.05 15.99 -17.72
C GLU A 272 26.57 16.42 -17.81
N ASN A 273 26.26 17.73 -17.85
CA ASN A 273 24.89 18.22 -17.98
C ASN A 273 24.25 17.84 -19.34
N TYR A 274 25.04 17.77 -20.41
CA TYR A 274 24.60 17.27 -21.71
C TYR A 274 24.42 15.75 -21.69
N GLU A 275 25.30 15.01 -21.02
CA GLU A 275 25.12 13.57 -20.83
C GLU A 275 23.81 13.26 -20.08
N GLU A 276 23.49 14.03 -19.04
CA GLU A 276 22.20 13.96 -18.34
C GLU A 276 21.03 14.30 -19.27
N ALA A 277 21.14 15.37 -20.08
CA ALA A 277 20.11 15.75 -21.05
C ALA A 277 19.81 14.60 -22.03
N ILE A 278 20.87 14.04 -22.61
CA ILE A 278 20.85 12.93 -23.56
C ILE A 278 20.26 11.66 -22.94
N GLY A 279 20.60 11.37 -21.69
CA GLY A 279 20.02 10.26 -20.91
C GLY A 279 18.54 10.47 -20.59
N ALA A 280 18.12 11.72 -20.37
CA ALA A 280 16.76 12.09 -20.03
C ALA A 280 15.78 12.03 -21.21
N VAL A 281 16.24 12.17 -22.47
CA VAL A 281 15.39 12.27 -23.67
C VAL A 281 14.32 11.18 -23.73
N MET A 282 14.73 9.91 -23.69
CA MET A 282 13.80 8.79 -23.91
C MET A 282 12.76 8.65 -22.79
N LYS A 283 13.16 8.95 -21.55
CA LYS A 283 12.32 8.82 -20.36
C LYS A 283 11.35 9.99 -20.19
N ASN A 284 11.80 11.22 -20.47
CA ASN A 284 11.11 12.44 -20.06
C ASN A 284 10.40 13.17 -21.21
N LEU A 285 10.79 12.97 -22.47
CA LEU A 285 10.05 13.53 -23.62
C LEU A 285 8.81 12.69 -23.91
N ARG A 286 7.74 12.91 -23.17
CA ARG A 286 6.48 12.18 -23.33
C ARG A 286 5.29 13.08 -23.11
N THR A 287 4.17 12.70 -23.69
CA THR A 287 2.89 13.33 -23.35
C THR A 287 2.55 12.97 -21.91
N ALA A 288 2.05 13.93 -21.15
CA ALA A 288 1.58 13.65 -19.80
C ALA A 288 0.36 12.72 -19.89
N GLU A 289 0.47 11.54 -19.28
CA GLU A 289 -0.61 10.55 -19.23
C GLU A 289 -0.98 10.26 -17.78
N LEU A 290 -2.28 10.11 -17.56
CA LEU A 290 -2.80 9.67 -16.27
C LEU A 290 -2.45 8.20 -16.05
N SER A 291 -1.94 7.86 -14.86
CA SER A 291 -1.77 6.47 -14.46
C SER A 291 -3.12 5.73 -14.44
N SER A 292 -3.10 4.40 -14.62
CA SER A 292 -4.33 3.60 -14.58
C SER A 292 -5.11 3.80 -13.28
N GLY A 293 -4.42 3.75 -12.14
CA GLY A 293 -5.02 4.00 -10.83
C GLY A 293 -5.66 5.39 -10.69
N THR A 294 -5.01 6.42 -11.22
CA THR A 294 -5.58 7.77 -11.20
C THR A 294 -6.78 7.88 -12.13
N LYS A 295 -6.74 7.25 -13.32
CA LYS A 295 -7.90 7.18 -14.22
C LYS A 295 -9.09 6.51 -13.52
N GLU A 296 -8.88 5.40 -12.84
CA GLU A 296 -9.91 4.70 -12.07
C GLU A 296 -10.53 5.60 -11.00
N VAL A 297 -9.71 6.29 -10.21
CA VAL A 297 -10.18 7.24 -9.19
C VAL A 297 -10.96 8.40 -9.81
N LEU A 298 -10.41 9.05 -10.84
CA LEU A 298 -11.06 10.22 -11.44
C LEU A 298 -12.33 9.88 -12.22
N ASN A 299 -12.49 8.63 -12.68
CA ASN A 299 -13.69 8.18 -13.38
C ASN A 299 -14.71 7.51 -12.47
N ASP A 300 -14.39 7.28 -11.19
CA ASP A 300 -15.29 6.63 -10.24
C ASP A 300 -16.58 7.45 -10.04
N PRO A 301 -17.76 6.80 -9.93
CA PRO A 301 -19.01 7.49 -9.62
C PRO A 301 -18.95 8.37 -8.37
N LYS A 302 -18.20 7.96 -7.33
CA LYS A 302 -18.00 8.75 -6.10
C LYS A 302 -17.22 10.05 -6.36
N CYS A 303 -16.37 10.07 -7.37
CA CYS A 303 -15.68 11.28 -7.82
C CYS A 303 -16.61 12.18 -8.64
N GLN A 304 -17.48 11.62 -9.50
CA GLN A 304 -18.37 12.43 -10.34
C GLN A 304 -19.50 13.10 -9.54
N ASN A 305 -20.11 12.35 -8.62
CA ASN A 305 -21.34 12.75 -7.94
C ASN A 305 -21.08 12.95 -6.45
N ILE A 306 -20.52 14.11 -6.10
CA ILE A 306 -20.28 14.50 -4.72
C ILE A 306 -21.59 14.90 -4.01
N THR A 307 -21.69 14.56 -2.73
CA THR A 307 -22.84 14.83 -1.85
C THR A 307 -22.37 15.37 -0.51
N SER A 308 -23.30 15.70 0.40
CA SER A 308 -22.97 16.12 1.77
C SER A 308 -22.37 15.00 2.64
N GLN A 309 -22.40 13.74 2.17
CA GLN A 309 -21.86 12.56 2.87
C GLN A 309 -20.58 12.02 2.24
N THR A 310 -20.08 12.66 1.18
CA THR A 310 -18.92 12.17 0.43
C THR A 310 -17.62 12.40 1.20
N ASP A 311 -16.80 11.36 1.34
CA ASP A 311 -15.52 11.45 2.04
C ASP A 311 -14.56 12.48 1.41
N GLU A 312 -13.70 13.05 2.26
CA GLU A 312 -12.67 14.04 1.90
C GLU A 312 -11.86 13.64 0.66
N PHE A 313 -11.41 12.38 0.59
CA PHE A 313 -10.64 11.87 -0.54
C PHE A 313 -11.34 12.13 -1.89
N TRP A 314 -12.65 11.85 -1.95
CA TRP A 314 -13.44 11.98 -3.16
C TRP A 314 -13.75 13.44 -3.49
N VAL A 315 -13.93 14.28 -2.47
CA VAL A 315 -14.09 15.73 -2.66
C VAL A 315 -12.83 16.34 -3.28
N ILE A 316 -11.64 15.97 -2.77
CA ILE A 316 -10.37 16.46 -3.33
C ILE A 316 -10.12 15.86 -4.71
N ALA A 317 -10.40 14.58 -4.93
CA ALA A 317 -10.32 13.94 -6.25
C ALA A 317 -11.18 14.66 -7.29
N ARG A 318 -12.40 15.06 -6.91
CA ARG A 318 -13.30 15.83 -7.78
C ARG A 318 -12.72 17.21 -8.12
N ALA A 319 -12.13 17.90 -7.16
CA ALA A 319 -11.47 19.18 -7.39
C ALA A 319 -10.25 19.04 -8.31
N VAL A 320 -9.44 17.99 -8.14
CA VAL A 320 -8.32 17.67 -9.04
C VAL A 320 -8.81 17.37 -10.46
N LYS A 321 -9.92 16.63 -10.59
CA LYS A 321 -10.56 16.41 -11.89
C LYS A 321 -10.99 17.72 -12.53
N ALA A 322 -11.69 18.59 -11.79
CA ALA A 322 -12.12 19.89 -12.28
C ALA A 322 -10.94 20.78 -12.70
N PHE A 323 -9.84 20.73 -11.95
CA PHE A 323 -8.59 21.40 -12.31
C PHE A 323 -8.05 20.86 -13.64
N ALA A 324 -7.92 19.53 -13.79
CA ALA A 324 -7.43 18.92 -15.01
C ALA A 324 -8.33 19.24 -16.22
N ASP A 325 -9.65 19.17 -16.06
CA ASP A 325 -10.62 19.53 -17.10
C ASP A 325 -10.45 21.00 -17.55
N SER A 326 -10.11 21.91 -16.62
CA SER A 326 -9.81 23.32 -16.92
C SER A 326 -8.39 23.60 -17.42
N ASN A 327 -7.50 22.60 -17.34
CA ASN A 327 -6.06 22.73 -17.60
C ASN A 327 -5.59 21.75 -18.68
N ASN A 328 -6.41 21.57 -19.74
CA ASN A 328 -6.10 20.71 -20.89
C ASN A 328 -5.74 19.26 -20.53
N GLY A 329 -6.38 18.71 -19.50
CA GLY A 329 -6.13 17.36 -18.99
C GLY A 329 -4.89 17.22 -18.12
N LEU A 330 -4.14 18.29 -17.88
CA LEU A 330 -2.94 18.26 -17.05
C LEU A 330 -3.30 18.39 -15.56
N LEU A 331 -2.85 17.42 -14.77
CA LEU A 331 -2.96 17.43 -13.32
C LEU A 331 -2.18 18.59 -12.69
N PRO A 332 -2.44 18.93 -11.41
CA PRO A 332 -1.59 19.81 -10.63
C PRO A 332 -0.13 19.35 -10.65
N LEU A 333 0.81 20.29 -10.77
CA LEU A 333 2.22 19.96 -10.78
C LEU A 333 2.68 19.42 -9.42
N SER A 334 3.47 18.35 -9.41
CA SER A 334 4.00 17.77 -8.16
C SER A 334 5.02 18.67 -7.44
N GLY A 335 5.70 19.52 -8.21
CA GLY A 335 6.81 20.36 -7.74
C GLY A 335 8.10 19.59 -7.45
N ALA A 336 8.13 18.27 -7.70
CA ALA A 336 9.33 17.45 -7.55
C ALA A 336 10.30 17.67 -8.70
N MET A 337 11.57 17.88 -8.35
CA MET A 337 12.68 18.06 -9.28
C MET A 337 13.78 17.06 -8.95
N PRO A 338 14.38 16.39 -9.95
CA PRO A 338 15.53 15.52 -9.72
C PRO A 338 16.77 16.37 -9.37
N ASP A 339 17.79 15.72 -8.83
CA ASP A 339 19.12 16.31 -8.80
C ASP A 339 19.69 16.38 -10.24
N MET A 340 20.59 17.33 -10.50
CA MET A 340 21.23 17.50 -11.80
C MET A 340 22.50 18.33 -11.72
N LYS A 341 23.40 18.13 -12.68
CA LYS A 341 24.63 18.90 -12.83
C LYS A 341 24.32 20.30 -13.34
N ALA A 342 24.45 21.26 -12.43
CA ALA A 342 24.22 22.67 -12.71
C ALA A 342 24.91 23.58 -11.69
N GLU A 343 25.02 24.87 -12.01
CA GLU A 343 25.37 25.89 -11.03
C GLU A 343 24.29 25.96 -9.94
N SER A 344 24.70 26.09 -8.67
CA SER A 344 23.77 26.12 -7.53
C SER A 344 22.67 27.17 -7.70
N HIS A 345 23.02 28.35 -8.22
CA HIS A 345 22.05 29.42 -8.48
C HIS A 345 21.05 29.03 -9.58
N GLY A 346 21.52 28.44 -10.68
CA GLY A 346 20.68 27.98 -11.79
C GLY A 346 19.71 26.88 -11.36
N TYR A 347 20.20 25.89 -10.61
CA TYR A 347 19.39 24.81 -10.06
C TYR A 347 18.32 25.33 -9.08
N VAL A 348 18.70 26.18 -8.12
CA VAL A 348 17.77 26.73 -7.12
C VAL A 348 16.69 27.60 -7.78
N THR A 349 17.05 28.38 -8.81
CA THR A 349 16.09 29.19 -9.58
C THR A 349 15.04 28.29 -10.24
N LEU A 350 15.48 27.24 -10.95
CA LEU A 350 14.59 26.29 -11.59
C LEU A 350 13.72 25.55 -10.57
N GLN A 351 14.31 25.06 -9.47
CA GLN A 351 13.59 24.36 -8.41
C GLN A 351 12.50 25.24 -7.78
N ASN A 352 12.80 26.51 -7.53
CA ASN A 352 11.83 27.46 -6.98
C ASN A 352 10.69 27.75 -7.95
N LEU A 353 10.96 27.76 -9.26
CA LEU A 353 9.92 27.93 -10.27
C LEU A 353 8.92 26.77 -10.25
N TYR A 354 9.40 25.53 -10.21
CA TYR A 354 8.54 24.34 -10.08
C TYR A 354 7.73 24.34 -8.77
N ARG A 355 8.37 24.68 -7.65
CA ARG A 355 7.68 24.80 -6.35
C ARG A 355 6.64 25.92 -6.34
N SER A 356 6.91 27.03 -7.01
CA SER A 356 5.96 28.14 -7.15
C SER A 356 4.73 27.72 -7.95
N LYS A 357 4.96 27.07 -9.10
CA LYS A 357 3.88 26.54 -9.95
C LYS A 357 3.04 25.49 -9.22
N ALA A 358 3.66 24.53 -8.53
CA ALA A 358 2.96 23.53 -7.73
C ALA A 358 2.09 24.15 -6.62
N ARG A 359 2.60 25.18 -5.92
CA ARG A 359 1.81 25.92 -4.92
C ARG A 359 0.62 26.67 -5.54
N SER A 360 0.82 27.28 -6.71
CA SER A 360 -0.26 27.95 -7.45
C SER A 360 -1.34 26.97 -7.89
N ASP A 361 -0.96 25.80 -8.41
CA ASP A 361 -1.89 24.75 -8.80
C ASP A 361 -2.66 24.20 -7.59
N ALA A 362 -1.97 23.93 -6.48
CA ALA A 362 -2.61 23.49 -5.24
C ALA A 362 -3.60 24.53 -4.69
N ALA A 363 -3.29 25.82 -4.76
CA ALA A 363 -4.22 26.89 -4.36
C ALA A 363 -5.44 26.99 -5.29
N ALA A 364 -5.29 26.67 -6.58
CA ALA A 364 -6.42 26.57 -7.51
C ALA A 364 -7.32 25.38 -7.15
N VAL A 365 -6.74 24.20 -6.87
CA VAL A 365 -7.48 23.01 -6.41
C VAL A 365 -8.17 23.28 -5.08
N GLU A 366 -7.50 23.92 -4.12
CA GLU A 366 -8.07 24.28 -2.82
C GLU A 366 -9.36 25.11 -2.99
N ARG A 367 -9.35 26.12 -3.86
CA ARG A 367 -10.56 26.90 -4.16
C ARG A 367 -11.69 26.02 -4.71
N MET A 368 -11.37 25.09 -5.61
CA MET A 368 -12.35 24.16 -6.18
C MET A 368 -12.91 23.20 -5.12
N VAL A 369 -12.10 22.74 -4.16
CA VAL A 369 -12.57 21.95 -3.00
C VAL A 369 -13.62 22.73 -2.21
N TRP A 370 -13.33 23.98 -1.86
CA TRP A 370 -14.25 24.82 -1.09
C TRP A 370 -15.54 25.15 -1.85
N ASP A 371 -15.45 25.41 -3.15
CA ASP A 371 -16.62 25.61 -4.00
C ASP A 371 -17.50 24.36 -4.05
N HIS A 372 -16.90 23.19 -4.21
CA HIS A 372 -17.59 21.90 -4.21
C HIS A 372 -18.30 21.61 -2.88
N MET A 373 -17.59 21.76 -1.76
CA MET A 373 -18.18 21.56 -0.43
C MET A 373 -19.32 22.53 -0.14
N SER A 374 -19.20 23.79 -0.58
CA SER A 374 -20.25 24.80 -0.41
C SER A 374 -21.51 24.45 -1.18
N ARG A 375 -21.37 23.97 -2.43
CA ARG A 375 -22.50 23.55 -3.28
C ARG A 375 -23.29 22.38 -2.68
N VAL A 376 -22.60 21.41 -2.09
CA VAL A 376 -23.24 20.23 -1.48
C VAL A 376 -23.58 20.41 0.00
N GLN A 377 -23.32 21.60 0.56
CA GLN A 377 -23.53 21.91 1.98
C GLN A 377 -22.84 20.90 2.91
N HIS A 378 -21.59 20.52 2.59
CA HIS A 378 -20.86 19.51 3.33
C HIS A 378 -20.64 19.94 4.81
N PRO A 379 -20.91 19.09 5.81
CA PRO A 379 -20.83 19.46 7.23
C PRO A 379 -19.41 19.85 7.66
N LYS A 380 -18.39 19.22 7.06
CA LYS A 380 -16.97 19.50 7.31
C LYS A 380 -16.40 20.67 6.48
N ARG A 381 -17.24 21.60 6.02
CA ARG A 381 -16.77 22.76 5.23
C ARG A 381 -15.63 23.49 5.96
N ASN A 382 -14.54 23.78 5.25
CA ASN A 382 -13.34 24.41 5.79
C ASN A 382 -12.64 23.65 6.94
N GLN A 383 -12.89 22.34 7.09
CA GLN A 383 -12.21 21.48 8.07
C GLN A 383 -11.19 20.53 7.43
N ILE A 384 -11.20 20.41 6.10
CA ILE A 384 -10.17 19.66 5.38
C ILE A 384 -8.83 20.38 5.57
N ASP A 385 -7.80 19.65 5.96
CA ASP A 385 -6.48 20.22 6.16
C ASP A 385 -5.88 20.68 4.81
N ARG A 386 -5.31 21.89 4.79
CA ARG A 386 -4.66 22.42 3.58
C ARG A 386 -3.45 21.58 3.20
N ASP A 387 -2.74 21.03 4.19
CA ASP A 387 -1.60 20.16 3.93
C ASP A 387 -2.04 18.84 3.27
N ALA A 388 -3.24 18.34 3.59
CA ALA A 388 -3.83 17.18 2.91
C ALA A 388 -4.14 17.49 1.43
N ILE A 389 -4.66 18.68 1.11
CA ILE A 389 -4.90 19.11 -0.27
C ILE A 389 -3.57 19.22 -1.04
N GLN A 390 -2.55 19.85 -0.44
CA GLN A 390 -1.22 19.98 -1.06
C GLN A 390 -0.58 18.61 -1.32
N LEU A 391 -0.66 17.70 -0.34
CA LEU A 391 -0.19 16.33 -0.47
C LEU A 391 -0.93 15.60 -1.61
N PHE A 392 -2.25 15.77 -1.69
CA PHE A 392 -3.06 15.20 -2.76
C PHE A 392 -2.62 15.73 -4.14
N CYS A 393 -2.42 17.03 -4.29
CA CYS A 393 -1.91 17.64 -5.53
C CYS A 393 -0.53 17.09 -5.90
N ARG A 394 0.36 16.95 -4.92
CA ARG A 394 1.71 16.40 -5.12
C ARG A 394 1.69 14.97 -5.67
N HIS A 395 0.71 14.17 -5.24
CA HIS A 395 0.55 12.76 -5.62
C HIS A 395 -0.57 12.53 -6.64
N ALA A 396 -1.09 13.57 -7.29
CA ALA A 396 -2.31 13.51 -8.08
C ALA A 396 -2.30 12.46 -9.20
N ASN A 397 -1.13 12.10 -9.75
CA ASN A 397 -1.00 11.07 -10.80
C ASN A 397 -0.74 9.66 -10.27
N PHE A 398 -0.71 9.47 -8.96
CA PHE A 398 -0.38 8.19 -8.32
C PHE A 398 -1.44 7.75 -7.34
N LEU A 399 -2.66 8.28 -7.47
CA LEU A 399 -3.80 7.91 -6.65
C LEU A 399 -4.18 6.45 -6.91
N ARG A 400 -4.62 5.76 -5.85
CA ARG A 400 -5.12 4.40 -5.94
C ARG A 400 -6.41 4.23 -5.16
N ARG A 401 -7.22 3.31 -5.67
CA ARG A 401 -8.39 2.77 -4.99
C ARG A 401 -8.35 1.27 -5.13
N LEU A 402 -8.53 0.57 -4.03
CA LEU A 402 -8.62 -0.89 -3.99
C LEU A 402 -10.02 -1.29 -3.56
N ASN A 403 -10.58 -2.29 -4.24
CA ASN A 403 -11.83 -2.92 -3.86
C ASN A 403 -11.52 -4.33 -3.41
N TYR A 404 -11.76 -4.60 -2.14
CA TYR A 404 -11.64 -5.93 -1.61
C TYR A 404 -12.98 -6.63 -1.74
N ARG A 405 -12.93 -7.89 -2.14
CA ARG A 405 -14.09 -8.76 -2.12
C ARG A 405 -14.56 -8.97 -0.68
N SER A 406 -15.86 -9.05 -0.48
CA SER A 406 -16.43 -9.28 0.85
C SER A 406 -16.25 -10.73 1.29
N ILE A 407 -16.34 -10.98 2.61
CA ILE A 407 -16.36 -12.34 3.17
C ILE A 407 -17.51 -13.14 2.56
N ALA A 408 -18.68 -12.52 2.43
CA ALA A 408 -19.87 -13.16 1.88
C ALA A 408 -19.68 -13.59 0.43
N ASP A 409 -19.07 -12.76 -0.42
CA ASP A 409 -18.79 -13.12 -1.81
C ASP A 409 -17.86 -14.34 -1.90
N GLU A 410 -16.87 -14.45 -1.01
CA GLU A 410 -15.88 -15.52 -1.03
C GLU A 410 -16.35 -16.84 -0.36
N TYR A 411 -17.20 -16.76 0.67
CA TYR A 411 -17.59 -17.93 1.48
C TYR A 411 -19.03 -18.42 1.23
N SER A 412 -19.92 -17.62 0.65
CA SER A 412 -21.31 -18.05 0.41
C SER A 412 -21.48 -19.03 -0.75
N GLY A 413 -20.46 -19.19 -1.61
CA GLY A 413 -20.52 -20.01 -2.82
C GLY A 413 -21.39 -19.42 -3.95
N SER A 414 -22.00 -18.26 -3.74
CA SER A 414 -22.96 -17.65 -4.66
C SER A 414 -22.38 -16.61 -5.61
N SER A 415 -21.19 -16.06 -5.31
CA SER A 415 -20.58 -15.03 -6.15
C SER A 415 -19.99 -15.64 -7.42
N GLU A 416 -20.36 -15.09 -8.59
CA GLU A 416 -19.78 -15.49 -9.88
C GLU A 416 -18.41 -14.86 -10.14
N GLU A 417 -18.14 -13.70 -9.54
CA GLU A 417 -16.82 -13.07 -9.56
C GLU A 417 -15.83 -13.93 -8.76
N HIS A 418 -16.26 -14.33 -7.55
CA HIS A 418 -16.07 -15.65 -6.96
C HIS A 418 -15.25 -16.69 -7.72
N LYS A 419 -16.08 -17.51 -8.36
CA LYS A 419 -15.75 -18.66 -9.17
C LYS A 419 -14.83 -18.29 -10.32
N ARG A 420 -15.06 -17.16 -11.00
CA ARG A 420 -14.21 -16.73 -12.13
C ARG A 420 -12.77 -16.49 -11.70
N ALA A 421 -12.56 -15.83 -10.57
CA ALA A 421 -11.21 -15.55 -10.06
C ALA A 421 -10.49 -16.85 -9.68
N VAL A 422 -11.19 -17.75 -8.98
CA VAL A 422 -10.65 -19.07 -8.64
C VAL A 422 -10.33 -19.88 -9.91
N LEU A 423 -11.27 -20.02 -10.85
CA LEU A 423 -11.05 -20.74 -12.11
C LEU A 423 -9.88 -20.17 -12.92
N ALA A 424 -9.72 -18.84 -12.95
CA ALA A 424 -8.57 -18.22 -13.58
C ALA A 424 -7.25 -18.60 -12.89
N ALA A 425 -7.22 -18.60 -11.55
CA ALA A 425 -6.06 -19.02 -10.77
C ALA A 425 -5.75 -20.53 -10.90
N LEU A 426 -6.77 -21.36 -11.14
CA LEU A 426 -6.61 -22.79 -11.45
C LEU A 426 -6.03 -23.02 -12.85
N GLY A 427 -5.90 -22.00 -13.71
CA GLY A 427 -5.18 -22.12 -14.98
C GLY A 427 -3.71 -22.55 -14.81
N ASP A 428 -3.10 -22.20 -13.67
CA ASP A 428 -1.73 -22.57 -13.31
C ASP A 428 -1.68 -23.68 -12.23
N TRP A 429 -2.74 -24.47 -12.06
CA TRP A 429 -2.85 -25.39 -10.92
C TRP A 429 -1.71 -26.41 -10.84
N ASP A 430 -1.34 -27.00 -11.97
CA ASP A 430 -0.24 -27.98 -12.07
C ASP A 430 1.16 -27.33 -12.12
N ALA A 431 1.24 -25.99 -12.23
CA ALA A 431 2.53 -25.31 -12.33
C ALA A 431 3.32 -25.45 -11.02
N GLU A 432 4.63 -25.71 -11.13
CA GLU A 432 5.51 -25.95 -9.98
C GLU A 432 5.55 -24.76 -9.01
N ASP A 433 5.30 -23.53 -9.47
CA ASP A 433 5.32 -22.35 -8.61
C ASP A 433 3.96 -21.94 -8.05
N SER A 434 2.87 -22.64 -8.40
CA SER A 434 1.52 -22.25 -8.00
C SER A 434 1.17 -22.61 -6.56
N LEU A 435 0.66 -21.63 -5.82
CA LEU A 435 0.14 -21.73 -4.45
C LEU A 435 -1.40 -21.78 -4.39
N ILE A 436 -2.07 -21.95 -5.53
CA ILE A 436 -3.53 -22.13 -5.52
C ILE A 436 -3.90 -23.43 -4.80
N ASN A 437 -3.04 -24.45 -4.87
CA ASN A 437 -3.18 -25.71 -4.11
C ASN A 437 -3.31 -25.46 -2.60
N ASP A 438 -2.46 -24.58 -2.07
CA ASP A 438 -2.43 -24.15 -0.67
C ASP A 438 -3.70 -23.41 -0.30
N TYR A 439 -4.19 -22.50 -1.15
CA TYR A 439 -5.47 -21.84 -0.94
C TYR A 439 -6.62 -22.85 -0.80
N ILE A 440 -6.75 -23.78 -1.75
CA ILE A 440 -7.83 -24.78 -1.77
C ILE A 440 -7.76 -25.69 -0.54
N ALA A 441 -6.56 -26.11 -0.15
CA ALA A 441 -6.36 -26.91 1.05
C ALA A 441 -6.74 -26.13 2.33
N LEU A 442 -6.38 -24.85 2.44
CA LEU A 442 -6.77 -24.01 3.58
C LEU A 442 -8.28 -23.76 3.64
N ARG A 443 -8.95 -23.61 2.48
CA ARG A 443 -10.42 -23.56 2.42
C ARG A 443 -11.05 -24.86 2.91
N ALA A 444 -10.47 -26.00 2.54
CA ALA A 444 -10.96 -27.29 3.01
C ALA A 444 -10.71 -27.50 4.51
N TYR A 445 -9.57 -27.05 5.04
CA TYR A 445 -9.27 -27.03 6.46
C TYR A 445 -10.34 -26.25 7.24
N GLN A 446 -10.69 -25.06 6.75
CA GLN A 446 -11.68 -24.17 7.36
C GLN A 446 -13.08 -24.82 7.42
N GLU A 447 -13.50 -25.44 6.32
CA GLU A 447 -14.79 -26.13 6.28
C GLU A 447 -14.80 -27.41 7.13
N PHE A 448 -13.69 -28.15 7.16
CA PHE A 448 -13.53 -29.29 8.05
C PHE A 448 -13.71 -28.87 9.51
N TYR A 449 -13.02 -27.80 9.93
CA TYR A 449 -13.13 -27.29 11.30
C TYR A 449 -14.55 -26.85 11.62
N THR A 450 -15.22 -26.16 10.69
CA THR A 450 -16.61 -25.73 10.83
C THR A 450 -17.56 -26.91 11.06
N SER A 451 -17.36 -28.01 10.33
CA SER A 451 -18.22 -29.19 10.40
C SER A 451 -17.92 -30.12 11.59
N HIS A 452 -16.66 -30.17 12.05
CA HIS A 452 -16.21 -31.18 13.02
C HIS A 452 -15.79 -30.60 14.38
N GLY A 453 -15.63 -29.28 14.50
CA GLY A 453 -15.23 -28.60 15.75
C GLY A 453 -13.78 -28.85 16.19
N ARG A 454 -12.94 -29.45 15.33
CA ARG A 454 -11.54 -29.75 15.60
C ARG A 454 -10.67 -29.59 14.36
N ALA A 455 -9.36 -29.47 14.55
CA ALA A 455 -8.42 -29.48 13.44
C ALA A 455 -8.31 -30.91 12.82
N PRO A 456 -8.13 -31.03 11.50
CA PRO A 456 -7.77 -32.29 10.87
C PRO A 456 -6.36 -32.72 11.30
N GLY A 457 -6.18 -34.01 11.61
CA GLY A 457 -4.91 -34.56 12.08
C GLY A 457 -4.55 -34.23 13.54
N ASP A 458 -5.49 -33.65 14.31
CA ASP A 458 -5.33 -33.41 15.74
C ASP A 458 -5.25 -34.74 16.51
N THR A 459 -4.04 -35.10 16.95
CA THR A 459 -3.74 -36.38 17.61
C THR A 459 -4.36 -36.53 18.99
N SER A 460 -4.99 -35.50 19.53
CA SER A 460 -5.79 -35.60 20.76
C SER A 460 -7.12 -36.34 20.57
N HIS A 461 -7.53 -36.57 19.31
CA HIS A 461 -8.76 -37.27 18.96
C HIS A 461 -8.51 -38.69 18.41
N GLU A 462 -9.35 -39.65 18.82
CA GLU A 462 -9.16 -41.09 18.55
C GLU A 462 -9.35 -41.53 17.09
N ASN A 463 -9.81 -40.67 16.18
CA ASN A 463 -10.16 -41.05 14.80
C ASN A 463 -9.66 -40.05 13.74
N CYS A 464 -8.34 -40.05 13.53
CA CYS A 464 -7.66 -39.21 12.53
C CYS A 464 -7.37 -39.94 11.19
N GLU A 465 -7.59 -41.26 11.11
CA GLU A 465 -7.28 -42.05 9.90
C GLU A 465 -8.15 -41.64 8.68
N ASP A 466 -9.38 -41.19 8.91
CA ASP A 466 -10.33 -40.77 7.86
C ASP A 466 -10.23 -39.28 7.48
N ASP A 467 -9.43 -38.47 8.19
CA ASP A 467 -9.40 -37.02 7.99
C ASP A 467 -8.96 -36.64 6.57
N TYR A 468 -8.07 -37.43 5.97
CA TYR A 468 -7.68 -37.25 4.58
C TYR A 468 -8.86 -37.41 3.61
N GLN A 469 -9.69 -38.44 3.79
CA GLN A 469 -10.84 -38.67 2.91
C GLN A 469 -11.89 -37.57 3.06
N LYS A 470 -12.10 -37.08 4.29
CA LYS A 470 -13.00 -35.96 4.56
C LYS A 470 -12.50 -34.66 3.91
N ILE A 471 -11.23 -34.31 4.11
CA ILE A 471 -10.62 -33.12 3.48
C ILE A 471 -10.67 -33.23 1.95
N ARG A 472 -10.34 -34.40 1.39
CA ARG A 472 -10.46 -34.64 -0.06
C ARG A 472 -11.89 -34.43 -0.55
N GLY A 473 -12.89 -34.96 0.16
CA GLY A 473 -14.30 -34.77 -0.17
C GLY A 473 -14.71 -33.30 -0.19
N ILE A 474 -14.27 -32.54 0.82
CA ILE A 474 -14.52 -31.09 0.91
C ILE A 474 -13.85 -30.33 -0.25
N ILE A 475 -12.61 -30.69 -0.61
CA ILE A 475 -11.91 -30.11 -1.78
C ILE A 475 -12.72 -30.36 -3.04
N CYS A 476 -13.13 -31.60 -3.31
CA CYS A 476 -13.94 -31.94 -4.49
C CYS A 476 -15.25 -31.15 -4.51
N GLN A 477 -15.95 -31.06 -3.38
CA GLN A 477 -17.20 -30.29 -3.28
C GLN A 477 -16.99 -28.79 -3.54
N TYR A 478 -15.91 -28.21 -3.03
CA TYR A 478 -15.56 -26.81 -3.28
C TYR A 478 -15.28 -26.56 -4.78
N LEU A 479 -14.51 -27.46 -5.40
CA LEU A 479 -14.15 -27.37 -6.82
C LEU A 479 -15.37 -27.47 -7.73
N GLU A 480 -16.26 -28.43 -7.47
CA GLU A 480 -17.54 -28.54 -8.16
C GLU A 480 -18.37 -27.27 -7.99
N GLY A 481 -18.39 -26.70 -6.78
CA GLY A 481 -19.09 -25.45 -6.48
C GLY A 481 -18.56 -24.23 -7.25
N VAL A 482 -17.26 -24.18 -7.56
CA VAL A 482 -16.67 -23.15 -8.41
C VAL A 482 -16.70 -23.48 -9.91
N GLY A 483 -17.25 -24.64 -10.29
CA GLY A 483 -17.39 -25.06 -11.68
C GLY A 483 -16.15 -25.76 -12.26
N TYR A 484 -15.21 -26.21 -11.43
CA TYR A 484 -14.09 -27.05 -11.86
C TYR A 484 -14.47 -28.53 -11.73
N THR A 485 -14.42 -29.26 -12.85
CA THR A 485 -14.94 -30.64 -12.94
C THR A 485 -13.87 -31.72 -13.00
N GLU A 486 -12.59 -31.34 -13.08
CA GLU A 486 -11.50 -32.32 -13.13
C GLU A 486 -11.11 -32.77 -11.72
N SER A 487 -10.38 -33.88 -11.63
CA SER A 487 -9.89 -34.36 -10.34
C SER A 487 -8.76 -33.47 -9.82
N PRO A 488 -8.66 -33.24 -8.49
CA PRO A 488 -7.55 -32.51 -7.92
C PRO A 488 -6.22 -33.16 -8.31
N PRO A 489 -5.20 -32.39 -8.72
CA PRO A 489 -3.91 -32.95 -9.08
C PRO A 489 -3.17 -33.50 -7.86
N GLU A 490 -2.17 -34.35 -8.10
CA GLU A 490 -1.35 -34.98 -7.05
C GLU A 490 -0.76 -33.95 -6.08
N ARG A 491 -0.47 -32.75 -6.56
CA ARG A 491 0.03 -31.67 -5.72
C ARG A 491 -0.99 -31.19 -4.70
N CYS A 492 -2.25 -31.01 -5.10
CA CYS A 492 -3.32 -30.64 -4.18
C CYS A 492 -3.45 -31.70 -3.08
N GLU A 493 -3.31 -32.97 -3.42
CA GLU A 493 -3.29 -34.06 -2.45
C GLU A 493 -2.09 -34.01 -1.49
N LYS A 494 -0.89 -33.66 -1.99
CA LYS A 494 0.31 -33.47 -1.15
C LYS A 494 0.11 -32.35 -0.14
N VAL A 495 -0.43 -31.21 -0.58
CA VAL A 495 -0.70 -30.07 0.31
C VAL A 495 -1.80 -30.42 1.31
N ALA A 496 -2.86 -31.13 0.89
CA ALA A 496 -3.90 -31.63 1.80
C ALA A 496 -3.32 -32.55 2.89
N LYS A 497 -2.39 -33.46 2.54
CA LYS A 497 -1.69 -34.31 3.51
C LYS A 497 -0.81 -33.48 4.44
N GLU A 498 -0.16 -32.44 3.94
CA GLU A 498 0.69 -31.56 4.75
C GLU A 498 -0.10 -30.76 5.78
N ILE A 499 -1.27 -30.21 5.43
CA ILE A 499 -2.12 -29.49 6.41
C ILE A 499 -2.67 -30.44 7.49
N ILE A 500 -2.93 -31.71 7.15
CA ILE A 500 -3.33 -32.74 8.11
C ILE A 500 -2.15 -33.10 9.01
N ARG A 501 -0.95 -33.27 8.41
CA ARG A 501 0.29 -33.53 9.16
C ARG A 501 0.60 -32.42 10.16
N ALA A 502 0.27 -31.17 9.82
CA ALA A 502 0.43 -30.04 10.73
C ALA A 502 -0.49 -30.12 11.96
N GLY A 503 -1.64 -30.80 11.87
CA GLY A 503 -2.51 -31.08 13.02
C GLY A 503 -3.07 -29.83 13.71
N GLY A 504 -3.16 -28.69 13.02
CA GLY A 504 -3.50 -27.40 13.62
C GLY A 504 -2.36 -26.70 14.36
N GLY A 505 -1.14 -27.25 14.33
CA GLY A 505 0.03 -26.67 14.98
C GLY A 505 0.63 -25.50 14.20
N GLU A 506 1.12 -24.50 14.94
CA GLU A 506 1.91 -23.38 14.43
C GLU A 506 3.40 -23.61 14.70
N LEU A 507 4.25 -23.29 13.72
CA LEU A 507 5.70 -23.21 13.94
C LEU A 507 6.10 -21.76 14.17
N HIS A 508 6.87 -21.50 15.23
CA HIS A 508 7.28 -20.14 15.59
C HIS A 508 7.98 -19.38 14.44
N VAL A 509 8.83 -20.07 13.66
CA VAL A 509 9.54 -19.46 12.52
C VAL A 509 8.58 -19.00 11.42
N THR A 510 7.58 -19.80 11.10
CA THR A 510 6.53 -19.46 10.12
C THR A 510 5.64 -18.35 10.68
N ALA A 511 5.23 -18.46 11.95
CA ALA A 511 4.48 -17.43 12.67
C ALA A 511 5.21 -16.08 12.70
N SER A 512 6.54 -16.07 12.82
CA SER A 512 7.35 -14.84 12.82
C SER A 512 7.37 -14.17 11.44
N ILE A 513 7.52 -14.94 10.36
CA ILE A 513 7.46 -14.42 8.99
C ILE A 513 6.06 -13.88 8.70
N ALA A 514 5.03 -14.65 9.03
CA ALA A 514 3.63 -14.25 8.94
C ALA A 514 3.37 -12.94 9.71
N GLY A 515 3.89 -12.86 10.93
CA GLY A 515 3.84 -11.68 11.80
C GLY A 515 4.35 -10.41 11.12
N GLY A 516 5.47 -10.51 10.40
CA GLY A 516 6.04 -9.40 9.64
C GLY A 516 5.20 -8.98 8.44
N ILE A 517 4.75 -9.95 7.63
CA ILE A 517 3.92 -9.69 6.45
C ILE A 517 2.59 -9.03 6.87
N VAL A 518 1.88 -9.64 7.81
CA VAL A 518 0.56 -9.18 8.24
C VAL A 518 0.65 -7.81 8.90
N ALA A 519 1.60 -7.60 9.82
CA ALA A 519 1.74 -6.30 10.47
C ALA A 519 2.02 -5.17 9.47
N GLN A 520 2.82 -5.42 8.44
CA GLN A 520 3.08 -4.42 7.42
C GLN A 520 1.82 -4.10 6.60
N GLU A 521 1.01 -5.10 6.23
CA GLU A 521 -0.26 -4.85 5.54
C GLU A 521 -1.25 -4.08 6.41
N VAL A 522 -1.31 -4.38 7.72
CA VAL A 522 -2.10 -3.62 8.70
C VAL A 522 -1.64 -2.16 8.76
N ILE A 523 -0.33 -1.90 8.82
CA ILE A 523 0.22 -0.54 8.82
C ILE A 523 -0.15 0.21 7.53
N LYS A 524 -0.08 -0.41 6.36
CA LYS A 524 -0.49 0.22 5.09
C LYS A 524 -1.96 0.65 5.13
N ILE A 525 -2.85 -0.22 5.64
CA ILE A 525 -4.28 0.08 5.76
C ILE A 525 -4.54 1.21 6.77
N ILE A 526 -3.88 1.19 7.94
CA ILE A 526 -4.02 2.23 8.97
C ILE A 526 -3.53 3.59 8.43
N THR A 527 -2.33 3.61 7.88
CA THR A 527 -1.68 4.83 7.41
C THR A 527 -2.31 5.36 6.12
N ARG A 528 -2.97 4.50 5.33
CA ARG A 528 -3.39 4.73 3.95
C ARG A 528 -2.22 5.19 3.07
N GLN A 529 -1.07 4.56 3.28
CA GLN A 529 0.16 4.75 2.52
C GLN A 529 0.66 3.43 1.98
N TYR A 530 1.42 3.50 0.88
CA TYR A 530 1.80 2.35 0.05
C TYR A 530 0.56 1.61 -0.50
N ILE A 531 0.80 0.62 -1.35
CA ILE A 531 -0.27 -0.22 -1.90
C ILE A 531 -0.30 -1.51 -1.07
N PRO A 532 -1.37 -1.74 -0.27
CA PRO A 532 -1.57 -3.01 0.39
C PRO A 532 -1.93 -4.09 -0.62
N ILE A 533 -1.69 -5.33 -0.23
CA ILE A 533 -2.08 -6.51 -0.99
C ILE A 533 -3.58 -6.43 -1.24
N ASN A 534 -3.99 -6.63 -2.49
CA ASN A 534 -5.40 -6.77 -2.81
C ASN A 534 -5.77 -8.23 -2.59
N ASN A 535 -6.61 -8.47 -1.58
CA ASN A 535 -7.26 -9.74 -1.32
C ASN A 535 -6.42 -10.76 -0.51
N THR A 536 -5.82 -11.78 -1.13
CA THR A 536 -5.18 -12.93 -0.45
C THR A 536 -3.70 -13.03 -0.78
N VAL A 537 -2.85 -13.27 0.22
CA VAL A 537 -1.45 -13.69 0.03
C VAL A 537 -1.20 -15.01 0.73
N ILE A 538 -0.44 -15.88 0.09
CA ILE A 538 -0.02 -17.17 0.63
C ILE A 538 1.48 -17.19 0.68
N PHE A 539 2.01 -17.69 1.79
CA PHE A 539 3.41 -17.99 2.01
C PHE A 539 3.56 -19.50 2.22
N ASP A 540 4.41 -20.12 1.40
CA ASP A 540 4.84 -21.50 1.54
C ASP A 540 6.28 -21.50 2.06
N GLY A 541 6.43 -21.83 3.34
CA GLY A 541 7.71 -21.91 4.04
C GLY A 541 8.56 -23.13 3.69
N ILE A 542 8.01 -24.14 2.99
CA ILE A 542 8.78 -25.30 2.53
C ILE A 542 9.68 -24.89 1.37
N ALA A 543 9.10 -24.19 0.38
CA ALA A 543 9.81 -23.69 -0.79
C ALA A 543 10.25 -22.22 -0.68
N SER A 544 9.93 -21.54 0.43
CA SER A 544 10.25 -20.13 0.68
C SER A 544 9.73 -19.19 -0.42
N ARG A 545 8.44 -19.32 -0.75
CA ARG A 545 7.79 -18.59 -1.85
C ARG A 545 6.47 -17.96 -1.42
N THR A 546 6.05 -16.93 -2.16
CA THR A 546 4.81 -16.21 -1.91
C THR A 546 4.04 -15.98 -3.19
N GLN A 547 2.71 -16.03 -3.13
CA GLN A 547 1.83 -15.68 -4.23
C GLN A 547 0.63 -14.88 -3.72
N THR A 548 0.24 -13.87 -4.49
CA THR A 548 -0.94 -13.04 -4.22
C THR A 548 -2.03 -13.39 -5.21
N PHE A 549 -3.28 -13.38 -4.74
CA PHE A 549 -4.45 -13.68 -5.55
C PHE A 549 -5.62 -12.76 -5.20
N GLU A 550 -6.31 -12.26 -6.23
CA GLU A 550 -7.59 -11.54 -6.12
C GLU A 550 -8.77 -12.52 -6.19
N LEU A 551 -8.78 -13.46 -5.22
CA LEU A 551 -9.71 -14.59 -5.14
C LEU A 551 -11.13 -14.25 -4.84
#